data_AF-A0A939PI19-F1
#
_entry.id   AF-A0A939PI19-F1
#
_cell.length_a   1.000
_cell.length_b   1.000
_cell.length_c   1.000
_cell.angle_alpha   90.00
_cell.angle_beta   90.00
_cell.angle_gamma   90.00
#
_symmetry.space_group_name_H-M   'P 1'
#
loop_
_entity.id
_entity.type
_entity.pdbx_description
1 polymer ?
#
loop_
_entity_poly.entity_id
_entity_poly.type
_entity_poly.pdbx_seq_one_letter_code
_entity_poly.pdbx_strand_id
1 'polypeptide(L)'
;MNKVLLSVHVLAAIIFIGPVTVAASMFPPLARRALEGDGDLGVLRTLHRISLGYAFGGIIVPVFGLAVALGMGVLGDTWLIISIVLTLVAALVLALKVIPDQAGLLAGMDGDEQARAALMPKAKALSMVTGMFALLWAVVVVLMIVRPGSSTGA
;
A
#
# COMPACT_ATOMS: atom_id res chain seq x y z
N MET A 1 10.85 9.31 25.22
CA MET A 1 9.86 9.76 24.23
C MET A 1 10.05 9.10 22.87
N ASN A 2 11.22 9.22 22.23
CA ASN A 2 11.48 8.64 20.90
C ASN A 2 11.18 7.14 20.79
N LYS A 3 11.46 6.34 21.84
CA LYS A 3 11.14 4.90 21.86
C LYS A 3 9.64 4.62 21.72
N VAL A 4 8.78 5.39 22.40
CA VAL A 4 7.32 5.23 22.30
C VAL A 4 6.84 5.63 20.91
N LEU A 5 7.30 6.77 20.39
CA LEU A 5 6.95 7.24 19.04
C LEU A 5 7.40 6.23 17.97
N LEU A 6 8.60 5.67 18.12
CA LEU A 6 9.13 4.63 17.24
C LEU A 6 8.31 3.33 17.33
N SER A 7 7.95 2.90 18.54
CA SER A 7 7.06 1.73 18.72
C SER A 7 5.72 1.94 18.04
N VAL A 8 5.10 3.12 18.18
CA VAL A 8 3.83 3.43 17.50
C VAL A 8 4.02 3.45 15.98
N HIS A 9 5.08 4.06 15.47
CA HIS A 9 5.39 4.08 14.03
C HIS A 9 5.51 2.67 13.44
N VAL A 10 6.32 1.81 14.08
CA VAL A 10 6.56 0.44 13.62
C VAL A 10 5.29 -0.41 13.75
N LEU A 11 4.57 -0.29 14.86
CA LEU A 11 3.32 -1.02 15.06
C LEU A 11 2.26 -0.61 14.03
N ALA A 12 2.13 0.69 13.75
CA ALA A 12 1.25 1.20 12.72
C ALA A 12 1.65 0.66 11.33
N ALA A 13 2.95 0.60 11.02
CA ALA A 13 3.44 0.04 9.77
C ALA A 13 3.02 -1.43 9.60
N ILE A 14 3.16 -2.23 10.65
CA ILE A 14 2.79 -3.65 10.64
C ILE A 14 1.27 -3.83 10.52
N ILE A 15 0.50 -3.13 11.36
CA ILE A 15 -0.94 -3.30 11.44
C ILE A 15 -1.66 -2.71 10.23
N PHE A 16 -1.21 -1.58 9.70
CA PHE A 16 -1.92 -0.90 8.60
C PHE A 16 -1.36 -1.26 7.23
N ILE A 17 -0.05 -1.20 7.03
CA ILE A 17 0.51 -1.35 5.67
C ILE A 17 0.61 -2.81 5.24
N GLY A 18 0.89 -3.73 6.18
CA GLY A 18 0.92 -5.17 5.90
C GLY A 18 -0.38 -5.69 5.27
N PRO A 19 -1.54 -5.53 5.94
CA PRO A 19 -2.83 -5.97 5.40
C PRO A 19 -3.23 -5.26 4.10
N VAL A 20 -2.94 -3.96 3.93
CA VAL A 20 -3.18 -3.27 2.64
C VAL A 20 -2.38 -3.91 1.52
N THR A 21 -1.11 -4.20 1.77
CA THR A 21 -0.21 -4.80 0.77
C THR A 21 -0.72 -6.16 0.32
N VAL A 22 -1.12 -7.00 1.27
CA VAL A 22 -1.70 -8.32 0.98
C VAL A 22 -3.02 -8.18 0.23
N ALA A 23 -3.94 -7.35 0.71
CA ALA A 23 -5.26 -7.19 0.10
C ALA A 23 -5.17 -6.64 -1.33
N ALA A 24 -4.34 -5.61 -1.54
CA ALA A 24 -4.06 -5.05 -2.85
C ALA A 24 -3.44 -6.08 -3.80
N SER A 25 -2.50 -6.91 -3.32
CA SER A 25 -1.81 -7.90 -4.16
C SER A 25 -2.70 -9.10 -4.54
N MET A 26 -3.62 -9.50 -3.65
CA MET A 26 -4.54 -10.61 -3.89
C MET A 26 -5.73 -10.22 -4.78
N PHE A 27 -6.10 -8.94 -4.83
CA PHE A 27 -7.27 -8.48 -5.57
C PHE A 27 -7.20 -8.79 -7.08
N PRO A 28 -6.13 -8.44 -7.83
CA PRO A 28 -6.08 -8.65 -9.28
C PRO A 28 -6.28 -10.10 -9.76
N PRO A 29 -5.58 -11.12 -9.21
CA PRO A 29 -5.78 -12.50 -9.66
C PRO A 29 -7.20 -13.00 -9.34
N LEU A 30 -7.78 -12.61 -8.21
CA LEU A 30 -9.15 -12.98 -7.86
C LEU A 30 -10.18 -12.23 -8.72
N ALA A 31 -9.91 -10.98 -9.08
CA ALA A 31 -10.75 -10.21 -9.98
C ALA A 31 -10.79 -10.85 -11.37
N ARG A 32 -9.66 -11.37 -11.88
CA ARG A 32 -9.65 -12.12 -13.15
C ARG A 32 -10.54 -13.36 -13.10
N ARG A 33 -10.46 -14.16 -12.02
CA ARG A 33 -11.34 -15.33 -11.84
C ARG A 33 -12.81 -14.94 -11.78
N ALA A 34 -13.15 -13.84 -11.10
CA ALA A 34 -14.52 -13.32 -11.07
C ALA A 34 -15.02 -12.89 -12.44
N LEU A 35 -14.18 -12.25 -13.26
CA LEU A 35 -14.53 -11.86 -14.63
C LEU A 35 -14.75 -13.08 -15.54
N GLU A 36 -14.06 -14.20 -15.27
CA GLU A 36 -14.23 -15.48 -15.96
C GLU A 36 -15.44 -16.29 -15.45
N GLY A 37 -16.17 -15.79 -14.44
CA GLY A 37 -17.37 -16.43 -13.89
C GLY A 37 -17.14 -17.40 -12.72
N ASP A 38 -15.90 -17.54 -12.24
CA ASP A 38 -15.48 -18.50 -11.19
C ASP A 38 -15.09 -17.81 -9.86
N GLY A 39 -15.38 -16.52 -9.70
CA GLY A 39 -14.91 -15.73 -8.56
C GLY A 39 -16.00 -15.23 -7.62
N ASP A 40 -15.66 -15.14 -6.34
CA ASP A 40 -16.53 -14.60 -5.29
C ASP A 40 -16.41 -13.07 -5.16
N LEU A 41 -17.46 -12.35 -5.54
CA LEU A 41 -17.55 -10.89 -5.41
C LEU A 41 -17.51 -10.41 -3.95
N GLY A 42 -17.96 -11.23 -3.00
CA GLY A 42 -17.87 -10.94 -1.56
C GLY A 42 -16.41 -10.84 -1.08
N VAL A 43 -15.54 -11.72 -1.57
CA VAL A 43 -14.10 -11.66 -1.30
C VAL A 43 -13.49 -10.39 -1.88
N LEU A 44 -13.79 -10.04 -3.13
CA LEU A 44 -13.27 -8.81 -3.75
C LEU A 44 -13.70 -7.54 -3.01
N ARG A 45 -14.97 -7.47 -2.60
CA ARG A 45 -15.49 -6.35 -1.79
C ARG A 45 -14.76 -6.27 -0.44
N THR A 46 -14.46 -7.41 0.18
CA THR A 46 -13.70 -7.46 1.43
C THR A 46 -12.26 -6.95 1.25
N LEU A 47 -11.57 -7.41 0.20
CA LEU A 47 -10.21 -6.95 -0.11
C LEU A 47 -10.16 -5.45 -0.41
N HIS A 48 -11.14 -4.92 -1.14
CA HIS A 48 -11.25 -3.48 -1.39
C HIS A 48 -11.49 -2.69 -0.09
N ARG A 49 -12.40 -3.16 0.78
CA ARG A 49 -12.66 -2.52 2.09
C ARG A 49 -11.43 -2.53 2.99
N ILE A 50 -10.67 -3.62 3.04
CA ILE A 50 -9.40 -3.69 3.77
C ILE A 50 -8.41 -2.67 3.17
N SER A 51 -8.25 -2.68 1.84
CA SER A 51 -7.35 -1.75 1.14
C SER A 51 -7.68 -0.30 1.47
N LEU A 52 -8.97 0.07 1.44
CA LEU A 52 -9.42 1.44 1.72
C LEU A 52 -9.32 1.80 3.21
N GLY A 53 -9.86 0.98 4.10
CA GLY A 53 -9.90 1.26 5.54
C GLY A 53 -8.49 1.35 6.15
N TYR A 54 -7.60 0.45 5.75
CA TYR A 54 -6.24 0.43 6.28
C TYR A 54 -5.34 1.45 5.56
N ALA A 55 -5.67 1.90 4.34
CA ALA A 55 -4.97 3.03 3.70
C ALA A 55 -5.08 4.30 4.55
N PHE A 56 -6.27 4.59 5.11
CA PHE A 56 -6.45 5.71 6.03
C PHE A 56 -5.63 5.53 7.31
N GLY A 57 -5.64 4.34 7.90
CA GLY A 57 -4.79 4.02 9.07
C GLY A 57 -3.30 4.15 8.77
N GLY A 58 -2.89 3.88 7.53
CA GLY A 58 -1.51 4.01 7.06
C GLY A 58 -0.93 5.42 7.21
N ILE A 59 -1.75 6.47 7.31
CA ILE A 59 -1.31 7.86 7.54
C ILE A 59 -0.58 8.01 8.89
N ILE A 60 -0.86 7.14 9.87
CA ILE A 60 -0.18 7.13 11.16
C ILE A 60 1.33 6.90 10.98
N VAL A 61 1.73 6.11 9.98
CA VAL A 61 3.13 5.77 9.70
C VAL A 61 3.97 7.01 9.40
N PRO A 62 3.70 7.81 8.34
CA PRO A 62 4.50 9.00 8.07
C PRO A 62 4.39 10.06 9.16
N VAL A 63 3.24 10.20 9.83
CA VAL A 63 3.07 11.18 10.93
C VAL A 63 4.02 10.87 12.09
N PHE A 64 4.02 9.63 12.59
CA PHE A 64 4.91 9.24 13.68
C PHE A 64 6.36 9.10 13.21
N GLY A 65 6.60 8.71 11.95
CA GLY A 65 7.93 8.67 11.36
C GLY A 65 8.59 10.04 11.35
N LEU A 66 7.84 11.08 10.98
CA LEU A 66 8.32 12.46 11.03
C LEU A 66 8.58 12.93 12.47
N ALA A 67 7.71 12.61 13.42
CA ALA A 67 7.90 12.94 14.83
C ALA A 67 9.17 12.27 15.41
N VAL A 68 9.41 11.00 15.06
CA VAL A 68 10.64 10.27 15.42
C VAL A 68 11.87 10.93 14.80
N ALA A 69 11.82 11.28 13.51
CA ALA A 69 12.93 11.92 12.82
C ALA A 69 13.29 13.30 13.37
N LEU A 70 12.28 14.11 13.69
CA LEU A 70 12.44 15.39 14.40
C LEU A 70 13.12 15.18 15.76
N GLY A 71 12.65 14.22 16.54
CA GLY A 71 13.22 13.90 17.85
C GLY A 71 14.63 13.32 17.83
N MET A 72 15.08 12.77 16.69
CA MET A 72 16.44 12.25 16.50
C MET A 72 17.37 13.23 15.76
N GLY A 73 16.85 14.34 15.23
CA GLY A 73 17.65 15.34 14.50
C GLY A 73 18.15 14.90 13.12
N VAL A 74 17.49 13.91 12.50
CA VAL A 74 17.95 13.25 11.25
C VAL A 74 17.17 13.67 10.00
N LEU A 75 16.40 14.77 10.05
CA LEU A 75 15.57 15.21 8.92
C LEU A 75 16.36 15.52 7.63
N GLY A 76 17.63 15.87 7.76
CA GLY A 76 18.52 16.14 6.63
C GLY A 76 19.18 14.89 6.03
N ASP A 77 19.00 13.73 6.63
CA ASP A 77 19.67 12.51 6.19
C ASP A 77 19.12 12.02 4.84
N THR A 78 20.01 11.74 3.90
CA THR A 78 19.66 11.28 2.54
C THR A 78 18.75 10.05 2.56
N TRP A 79 19.00 9.07 3.44
CA TRP A 79 18.20 7.85 3.54
C TRP A 79 16.75 8.14 3.96
N LEU A 80 16.55 9.12 4.82
CA LEU A 80 15.23 9.51 5.31
C LEU A 80 14.48 10.33 4.27
N ILE A 81 15.16 11.27 3.60
CA ILE A 81 14.56 12.05 2.50
C ILE A 81 14.06 11.11 1.39
N ILE A 82 14.89 10.14 0.99
CA ILE A 82 14.49 9.13 0.01
C ILE A 82 13.29 8.33 0.51
N SER A 83 13.30 7.90 1.78
CA SER A 83 12.17 7.17 2.38
C SER A 83 10.87 7.98 2.38
N ILE A 84 10.93 9.29 2.68
CA ILE A 84 9.76 10.19 2.64
C ILE A 84 9.20 10.27 1.22
N VAL A 85 10.07 10.49 0.22
CA VAL A 85 9.65 10.56 -1.19
C VAL A 85 9.02 9.23 -1.63
N LEU A 86 9.65 8.10 -1.35
CA LEU A 86 9.11 6.78 -1.70
C LEU A 86 7.78 6.50 -0.99
N THR A 87 7.64 6.93 0.28
CA THR A 87 6.37 6.80 1.03
C THR A 87 5.26 7.63 0.39
N LEU A 88 5.56 8.86 -0.03
CA LEU A 88 4.59 9.70 -0.76
C LEU A 88 4.19 9.07 -2.09
N VAL A 89 5.15 8.55 -2.86
CA VAL A 89 4.85 7.86 -4.13
C VAL A 89 3.99 6.62 -3.88
N ALA A 90 4.30 5.81 -2.87
CA ALA A 90 3.50 4.63 -2.51
C ALA A 90 2.07 5.02 -2.11
N ALA A 91 1.90 6.08 -1.31
CA ALA A 91 0.60 6.59 -0.92
C ALA A 91 -0.22 7.08 -2.13
N LEU A 92 0.42 7.79 -3.06
CA LEU A 92 -0.23 8.24 -4.30
C LEU A 92 -0.62 7.07 -5.20
N VAL A 93 0.24 6.06 -5.36
CA VAL A 93 -0.09 4.83 -6.11
C VAL A 93 -1.29 4.13 -5.48
N LEU A 94 -1.32 3.99 -4.15
CA LEU A 94 -2.44 3.38 -3.44
C LEU A 94 -3.74 4.17 -3.62
N ALA A 95 -3.70 5.48 -3.37
CA ALA A 95 -4.88 6.33 -3.36
C ALA A 95 -5.43 6.65 -4.75
N LEU A 96 -4.57 6.85 -5.74
CA LEU A 96 -4.95 7.33 -7.08
C LEU A 96 -5.04 6.23 -8.13
N LYS A 97 -4.43 5.06 -7.88
CA LYS A 97 -4.46 3.92 -8.82
C LYS A 97 -5.12 2.69 -8.21
N VAL A 98 -4.55 2.15 -7.13
CA VAL A 98 -5.01 0.86 -6.58
C VAL A 98 -6.47 0.92 -6.13
N ILE A 99 -6.82 1.87 -5.26
CA ILE A 99 -8.18 1.96 -4.70
C ILE A 99 -9.22 2.29 -5.79
N PRO A 100 -9.02 3.28 -6.68
CA PRO A 100 -9.99 3.58 -7.74
C PRO A 100 -10.15 2.44 -8.75
N ASP A 101 -9.05 1.79 -9.15
CA ASP A 101 -9.12 0.69 -10.12
C ASP A 101 -9.83 -0.54 -9.53
N GLN A 102 -9.61 -0.85 -8.24
CA GLN A 102 -10.38 -1.87 -7.52
C GLN A 102 -11.89 -1.55 -7.52
N ALA A 103 -12.25 -0.30 -7.19
CA ALA A 103 -13.65 0.13 -7.16
C ALA A 103 -14.28 0.07 -8.56
N GLY A 104 -13.56 0.50 -9.60
CA GLY A 104 -14.00 0.45 -10.99
C GLY A 104 -14.20 -0.98 -11.49
N LEU A 105 -13.31 -1.90 -11.12
CA LEU A 105 -13.49 -3.33 -11.41
C LEU A 105 -14.73 -3.88 -10.72
N LEU A 106 -14.92 -3.61 -9.43
CA LEU A 106 -16.11 -4.04 -8.69
C LEU A 106 -17.42 -3.51 -9.30
N ALA A 107 -17.44 -2.24 -9.70
CA ALA A 107 -18.63 -1.63 -10.31
C ALA A 107 -19.00 -2.27 -11.65
N GLY A 108 -18.02 -2.76 -12.41
CA GLY A 108 -18.26 -3.42 -13.70
C GLY A 108 -18.57 -4.91 -13.61
N MET A 109 -18.52 -5.53 -12.43
CA MET A 109 -18.77 -6.97 -12.26
C MET A 109 -20.23 -7.36 -12.52
N ASP A 110 -21.18 -6.43 -12.36
CA ASP A 110 -22.61 -6.69 -12.59
C ASP A 110 -23.00 -6.56 -14.08
N GLY A 111 -22.05 -6.23 -14.96
CA GLY A 111 -22.28 -6.15 -16.42
C GLY A 111 -22.44 -7.51 -17.10
N ASP A 112 -22.84 -7.47 -18.38
CA ASP A 112 -22.88 -8.66 -19.24
C ASP A 112 -21.48 -9.21 -19.54
N GLU A 113 -21.42 -10.37 -20.20
CA GLU A 113 -20.16 -11.05 -20.52
C GLU A 113 -19.19 -10.16 -21.33
N GLN A 114 -19.71 -9.37 -22.26
CA GLN A 114 -18.91 -8.49 -23.10
C GLN A 114 -18.34 -7.31 -22.30
N ALA A 115 -19.12 -6.72 -21.40
CA ALA A 115 -18.67 -5.71 -20.45
C ALA A 115 -17.59 -6.26 -19.50
N ARG A 116 -17.76 -7.48 -18.99
CA ARG A 116 -16.76 -8.14 -18.13
C ARG A 116 -15.47 -8.44 -18.89
N ALA A 117 -15.56 -8.90 -20.14
CA ALA A 117 -14.37 -9.15 -20.97
C ALA A 117 -13.55 -7.86 -21.18
N ALA A 118 -14.20 -6.70 -21.32
CA ALA A 118 -13.53 -5.40 -21.45
C ALA A 118 -12.77 -4.95 -20.18
N LEU A 119 -13.05 -5.54 -19.01
CA LEU A 119 -12.35 -5.25 -17.75
C LEU A 119 -11.07 -6.09 -17.56
N MET A 120 -10.91 -7.17 -18.31
CA MET A 120 -9.77 -8.08 -18.19
C MET A 120 -8.41 -7.37 -18.32
N PRO A 121 -8.19 -6.44 -19.29
CA PRO A 121 -6.94 -5.68 -19.37
C PRO A 121 -6.68 -4.82 -18.14
N LYS A 122 -7.73 -4.20 -17.56
CA LYS A 122 -7.62 -3.39 -16.34
C LYS A 122 -7.20 -4.25 -15.14
N ALA A 123 -7.82 -5.42 -14.97
CA ALA A 123 -7.44 -6.37 -13.92
C ALA A 123 -5.98 -6.84 -14.06
N LYS A 124 -5.49 -7.05 -15.30
CA LYS A 124 -4.07 -7.39 -15.56
C LYS A 124 -3.14 -6.22 -15.22
N ALA A 125 -3.44 -5.01 -15.67
CA ALA A 125 -2.65 -3.82 -15.37
C ALA A 125 -2.55 -3.56 -13.86
N LEU A 126 -3.65 -3.77 -13.13
CA LEU A 126 -3.68 -3.61 -11.68
C LEU A 126 -2.69 -4.53 -10.95
N SER A 127 -2.38 -5.71 -11.49
CA SER A 127 -1.36 -6.62 -10.93
C SER A 127 0.03 -5.96 -10.87
N MET A 128 0.40 -5.20 -11.91
CA MET A 128 1.68 -4.49 -11.92
C MET A 128 1.69 -3.32 -10.96
N VAL A 129 0.58 -2.57 -10.89
CA VAL A 129 0.43 -1.42 -10.00
C VAL A 129 0.52 -1.83 -8.54
N THR A 130 -0.16 -2.92 -8.14
CA THR A 130 -0.13 -3.42 -6.77
C THR A 130 1.22 -4.04 -6.42
N GLY A 131 1.89 -4.68 -7.39
CA GLY A 131 3.28 -5.12 -7.25
C GLY A 131 4.26 -3.97 -7.04
N MET A 132 4.12 -2.87 -7.79
CA MET A 132 4.93 -1.66 -7.61
C MET A 132 4.68 -1.00 -6.25
N PHE A 133 3.43 -0.93 -5.80
CA PHE A 133 3.09 -0.48 -4.46
C PHE A 133 3.79 -1.33 -3.37
N ALA A 134 3.71 -2.65 -3.49
CA ALA A 134 4.36 -3.57 -2.55
C ALA A 134 5.89 -3.41 -2.54
N LEU A 135 6.50 -3.22 -3.71
CA LEU A 135 7.94 -3.00 -3.84
C LEU A 135 8.38 -1.67 -3.22
N LEU A 136 7.68 -0.58 -3.50
CA LEU A 136 7.96 0.74 -2.91
C LEU A 136 7.94 0.66 -1.39
N TRP A 137 6.92 0.01 -0.83
CA TRP A 137 6.81 -0.20 0.59
C TRP A 137 7.97 -1.05 1.15
N ALA A 138 8.29 -2.18 0.52
CA ALA A 138 9.39 -3.03 0.94
C ALA A 138 10.73 -2.29 0.95
N VAL A 139 10.99 -1.46 -0.05
CA VAL A 139 12.19 -0.61 -0.11
C VAL A 139 12.21 0.40 1.05
N VAL A 140 11.08 1.04 1.35
CA VAL A 140 10.97 1.96 2.52
C VAL A 140 11.31 1.23 3.82
N VAL A 141 10.79 0.02 4.02
CA VAL A 141 11.11 -0.79 5.22
C VAL A 141 12.60 -1.10 5.30
N VAL A 142 13.22 -1.52 4.19
CA VAL A 142 14.66 -1.79 4.14
C VAL A 142 15.47 -0.54 4.48
N LEU A 143 15.12 0.62 3.92
CA LEU A 143 15.79 1.90 4.22
C LEU A 143 15.67 2.27 5.70
N MET A 144 14.50 2.07 6.30
CA MET A 144 14.23 2.36 7.72
C MET A 144 15.01 1.44 8.68
N ILE A 145 15.36 0.23 8.24
CA ILE A 145 16.17 -0.73 9.00
C ILE A 145 17.66 -0.46 8.81
N VAL A 146 18.12 -0.39 7.56
CA VAL A 146 19.55 -0.29 7.22
C VAL A 146 20.11 1.10 7.53
N ARG A 147 19.31 2.17 7.36
CA ARG A 147 19.69 3.57 7.61
C ARG A 147 21.10 3.91 7.08
N PRO A 148 21.34 3.74 5.77
CA PRO A 148 22.67 3.89 5.20
C PRO A 148 23.23 5.29 5.47
N GLY A 149 24.44 5.34 6.03
CA GLY A 149 25.11 6.60 6.37
C GLY A 149 24.65 7.25 7.68
N SER A 150 23.82 6.59 8.49
CA SER A 150 23.45 7.09 9.81
C SER A 150 24.63 7.06 10.80
N SER A 151 24.83 8.16 11.53
CA SER A 151 25.81 8.28 12.63
C SER A 151 25.23 7.86 13.98
N THR A 152 23.91 7.66 14.04
CA THR A 152 23.22 7.04 15.17
C THR A 152 23.40 5.52 15.04
N GLY A 153 24.41 4.97 15.73
CA GLY A 153 24.77 3.54 15.63
C GLY A 153 23.58 2.58 15.78
N ALA A 154 23.72 1.40 15.16
CA ALA A 154 22.77 0.28 15.28
C ALA A 154 22.62 -0.19 16.73
#